data_AF-A0A0C2G6Z6-F1
#
_entry.id   AF-A0A0C2G6Z6-F1
#
_cell.length_a   1.000
_cell.length_b   1.000
_cell.length_c   1.000
_cell.angle_alpha   90.00
_cell.angle_beta   90.00
_cell.angle_gamma   90.00
#
_symmetry.space_group_name_H-M   'P 1'
#
loop_
_entity.id
_entity.type
_entity.pdbx_description
1 polymer ?
#
loop_
_entity_poly.entity_id
_entity_poly.type
_entity_poly.pdbx_seq_one_letter_code
_entity_poly.pdbx_strand_id
1 'polypeptide(L)'
;MIIHYILILALAARKSPTSQATGDKFDPPYGCSNQAMGDGERLGAIREIHDVRQNILLGRVVDSKNATLPTASDMYKLAWSCALEDLAHALVKDCNDQSKPNPNYALSFRHYNQTATPDQLNGPLTKAIEEWRAQISSAQWPADQLYNTALNIPDFAN
;
A
#
# COMPACT_ATOMS: atom_id res chain seq x y z
N MET A 1 -24.00 -16.36 3.92
CA MET A 1 -23.24 -16.01 2.71
C MET A 1 -22.19 -15.01 3.14
N ILE A 2 -20.97 -15.47 3.43
CA ILE A 2 -19.93 -14.68 4.11
C ILE A 2 -19.03 -14.11 3.02
N ILE A 3 -19.06 -12.78 2.84
CA ILE A 3 -18.18 -12.09 1.90
C ILE A 3 -16.90 -11.77 2.66
N HIS A 4 -15.83 -12.50 2.37
CA HIS A 4 -14.50 -12.23 2.92
C HIS A 4 -13.82 -11.27 1.96
N TYR A 5 -13.48 -10.06 2.41
CA TYR A 5 -12.73 -9.11 1.61
C TYR A 5 -11.26 -9.28 1.96
N ILE A 6 -10.51 -9.85 1.02
CA ILE A 6 -9.07 -9.93 1.09
C ILE A 6 -8.52 -8.88 0.14
N LEU A 7 -7.53 -8.13 0.62
CA LEU A 7 -7.06 -6.95 -0.08
C LEU A 7 -5.52 -6.89 -0.13
N ILE A 8 -5.01 -6.67 -1.34
CA ILE A 8 -3.60 -6.60 -1.67
C ILE A 8 -3.32 -5.27 -2.36
N LEU A 9 -2.24 -4.64 -1.91
CA LEU A 9 -1.65 -3.50 -2.59
C LEU A 9 -0.31 -3.93 -3.18
N ALA A 10 -0.18 -3.83 -4.50
CA ALA A 10 1.09 -3.97 -5.18
C ALA A 10 1.30 -2.68 -5.99
N LEU A 11 2.33 -1.92 -5.62
CA LEU A 11 2.68 -0.66 -6.27
C LEU A 11 4.01 -0.79 -6.99
N ALA A 12 4.07 -0.28 -8.21
CA ALA A 12 5.33 -0.16 -8.94
C ALA A 12 6.03 1.15 -8.57
N ALA A 13 7.22 1.08 -7.97
CA ALA A 13 8.13 2.21 -7.86
C ALA A 13 9.06 2.25 -9.10
N ARG A 14 9.11 3.37 -9.84
CA ARG A 14 10.01 3.52 -10.99
C ARG A 14 10.79 4.86 -10.94
N LYS A 15 12.08 4.82 -11.26
CA LYS A 15 12.90 5.98 -11.66
C LYS A 15 12.42 6.45 -13.04
N SER A 16 11.93 7.69 -13.19
CA SER A 16 11.74 8.29 -14.53
C SER A 16 13.10 8.67 -15.12
N PRO A 17 13.33 8.55 -16.45
CA PRO A 17 12.35 8.74 -17.54
C PRO A 17 12.30 7.61 -18.59
N THR A 18 11.27 7.66 -19.45
CA THR A 18 11.11 6.94 -20.73
C THR A 18 11.11 5.40 -20.71
N SER A 19 9.94 4.80 -20.46
CA SER A 19 9.25 3.95 -21.44
C SER A 19 7.90 3.54 -20.85
N GLN A 20 6.81 3.91 -21.53
CA GLN A 20 5.49 3.34 -21.30
C GLN A 20 5.58 1.81 -21.45
N ALA A 21 5.61 1.10 -20.32
CA ALA A 21 4.79 -0.10 -20.26
C ALA A 21 3.36 0.42 -20.37
N THR A 22 2.70 0.14 -21.48
CA THR A 22 1.30 0.50 -21.75
C THR A 22 0.43 0.00 -20.58
N GLY A 23 0.09 0.85 -19.61
CA GLY A 23 -0.83 0.48 -18.52
C GLY A 23 -0.71 1.26 -17.22
N ASP A 24 0.49 1.68 -16.79
CA ASP A 24 0.65 2.32 -15.49
C ASP A 24 0.27 3.81 -15.54
N LYS A 25 -0.55 4.28 -14.59
CA LYS A 25 -1.09 5.65 -14.59
C LYS A 25 -1.07 6.28 -13.20
N PHE A 26 -0.76 7.58 -13.15
CA PHE A 26 -0.75 8.34 -11.88
C PHE A 26 -2.12 8.86 -11.47
N ASP A 27 -3.04 8.99 -12.43
CA ASP A 27 -4.35 9.60 -12.27
C ASP A 27 -5.38 8.83 -13.15
N PRO A 28 -6.68 8.83 -12.77
CA PRO A 28 -7.72 8.18 -13.56
C PRO A 28 -7.97 8.90 -14.91
N PRO A 29 -8.58 8.22 -15.90
CA PRO A 29 -9.07 6.85 -15.82
C PRO A 29 -7.92 5.84 -15.92
N TYR A 30 -7.90 4.87 -15.00
CA TYR A 30 -6.83 3.87 -14.92
C TYR A 30 -6.95 2.82 -16.03
N GLY A 31 -8.18 2.56 -16.50
CA GLY A 31 -8.42 1.66 -17.63
C GLY A 31 -8.15 0.18 -17.31
N CYS A 32 -8.25 -0.20 -16.04
CA CYS A 32 -8.10 -1.59 -15.64
C CYS A 32 -9.32 -2.42 -16.08
N SER A 33 -9.06 -3.61 -16.62
CA SER A 33 -10.12 -4.51 -17.08
C SER A 33 -10.88 -5.16 -15.91
N ASN A 34 -10.19 -5.36 -14.79
CA ASN A 34 -10.76 -5.85 -13.55
C ASN A 34 -11.79 -4.87 -12.96
N GLN A 35 -12.97 -5.39 -12.67
CA GLN A 35 -14.12 -4.64 -12.12
C GLN A 35 -14.33 -4.88 -10.62
N ALA A 36 -13.38 -5.56 -9.94
CA ALA A 36 -13.44 -5.78 -8.50
C ALA A 36 -13.35 -4.47 -7.69
N MET A 37 -12.75 -3.42 -8.27
CA MET A 37 -12.73 -2.08 -7.71
C MET A 37 -12.91 -1.01 -8.80
N GLY A 38 -13.44 0.14 -8.40
CA GLY A 38 -13.62 1.30 -9.28
C GLY A 38 -12.42 2.26 -9.28
N ASP A 39 -12.35 3.16 -10.26
CA ASP A 39 -11.29 4.18 -10.33
C ASP A 39 -11.28 5.12 -9.12
N GLY A 40 -12.43 5.32 -8.46
CA GLY A 40 -12.51 6.07 -7.20
C GLY A 40 -11.75 5.39 -6.06
N GLU A 41 -11.85 4.07 -5.93
CA GLU A 41 -11.13 3.30 -4.90
C GLU A 41 -9.64 3.25 -5.19
N ARG A 42 -9.24 3.03 -6.45
CA ARG A 42 -7.84 3.12 -6.90
C ARG A 42 -7.23 4.48 -6.58
N LEU A 43 -7.97 5.55 -6.86
CA LEU A 43 -7.56 6.92 -6.57
C LEU A 43 -7.46 7.20 -5.07
N GLY A 44 -8.42 6.71 -4.27
CA GLY A 44 -8.37 6.82 -2.81
C GLY A 44 -7.11 6.15 -2.26
N ALA A 45 -6.89 4.90 -2.66
CA ALA A 45 -5.73 4.12 -2.25
C ALA A 45 -4.41 4.83 -2.56
N ILE A 46 -4.16 5.16 -3.84
CA ILE A 46 -2.88 5.76 -4.25
C ILE A 46 -2.64 7.13 -3.58
N ARG A 47 -3.69 7.90 -3.29
CA ARG A 47 -3.60 9.17 -2.56
C ARG A 47 -3.16 8.98 -1.12
N GLU A 48 -3.71 8.00 -0.41
CA GLU A 48 -3.28 7.71 0.98
C GLU A 48 -1.79 7.35 1.03
N ILE A 49 -1.30 6.56 0.08
CA ILE A 49 0.12 6.21 0.00
C ILE A 49 0.98 7.44 -0.35
N HIS A 50 0.54 8.25 -1.31
CA HIS A 50 1.26 9.47 -1.70
C HIS A 50 1.31 10.49 -0.57
N ASP A 51 0.25 10.65 0.20
CA ASP A 51 0.21 11.56 1.35
C ASP A 51 1.28 11.21 2.38
N VAL A 52 1.39 9.92 2.75
CA VAL A 52 2.44 9.46 3.69
C VAL A 52 3.83 9.72 3.13
N ARG A 53 4.08 9.37 1.86
CA ARG A 53 5.37 9.60 1.18
C ARG A 53 5.73 11.08 1.11
N GLN A 54 4.75 11.94 0.85
CA GLN A 54 4.93 13.38 0.81
C GLN A 54 5.20 13.96 2.21
N ASN A 55 4.53 13.47 3.24
CA ASN A 55 4.77 13.89 4.61
C ASN A 55 6.17 13.50 5.10
N ILE A 56 6.71 12.36 4.67
CA ILE A 56 8.12 11.99 4.92
C ILE A 56 9.08 12.96 4.20
N LEU A 57 8.83 13.28 2.93
CA LEU A 57 9.64 14.25 2.16
C LEU A 57 9.68 15.64 2.81
N LEU A 58 8.56 16.06 3.40
CA LEU A 58 8.43 17.36 4.05
C LEU A 58 8.89 17.38 5.51
N GLY A 59 9.38 16.24 6.05
CA GLY A 59 9.84 16.14 7.44
C GLY A 59 8.69 16.31 8.45
N ARG A 60 7.49 15.84 8.11
CA ARG A 60 6.27 15.99 8.93
C ARG A 60 5.90 14.75 9.73
N VAL A 61 6.63 13.65 9.55
CA VAL A 61 6.39 12.41 10.27
C VAL A 61 7.29 12.33 11.50
N VAL A 62 6.72 11.92 12.62
CA VAL A 62 7.44 11.62 13.86
C VAL A 62 7.28 10.16 14.24
N ASP A 63 8.30 9.64 14.92
CA ASP A 63 8.32 8.30 15.48
C ASP A 63 7.63 8.22 16.87
N SER A 64 7.66 7.04 17.48
CA SER A 64 7.10 6.79 18.83
C SER A 64 7.78 7.58 19.97
N LYS A 65 8.96 8.17 19.71
CA LYS A 65 9.69 9.05 20.63
C LYS A 65 9.51 10.53 20.30
N ASN A 66 8.58 10.85 19.39
CA ASN A 66 8.33 12.19 18.88
C ASN A 66 9.54 12.81 18.18
N ALA A 67 10.47 11.98 17.69
CA ALA A 67 11.58 12.40 16.85
C ALA A 67 11.13 12.45 15.39
N THR A 68 11.41 13.56 14.71
CA THR A 68 11.13 13.71 13.29
C THR A 68 11.97 12.73 12.48
N LEU A 69 11.33 11.97 11.59
CA LEU A 69 12.04 11.10 10.65
C LEU A 69 12.86 11.94 9.65
N PRO A 70 14.04 11.46 9.24
CA PRO A 70 14.82 12.14 8.22
C PRO A 70 14.04 12.20 6.89
N THR A 71 14.22 13.29 6.17
CA THR A 71 13.64 13.44 4.83
C THR A 71 14.35 12.54 3.83
N ALA A 72 13.61 12.04 2.84
CA ALA A 72 14.17 11.22 1.77
C ALA A 72 14.67 12.09 0.61
N SER A 73 15.84 11.79 0.05
CA SER A 73 16.36 12.46 -1.15
C SER A 73 15.71 11.97 -2.44
N ASP A 74 15.31 10.69 -2.49
CA ASP A 74 14.92 9.97 -3.71
C ASP A 74 13.58 9.20 -3.57
N MET A 75 12.55 9.86 -3.04
CA MET A 75 11.22 9.24 -2.89
C MET A 75 10.41 9.32 -4.20
N TYR A 76 10.25 8.20 -4.91
CA TYR A 76 9.50 8.15 -6.17
C TYR A 76 7.98 8.33 -6.00
N LYS A 77 7.34 9.00 -6.97
CA LYS A 77 5.88 8.96 -7.11
C LYS A 77 5.48 7.58 -7.64
N LEU A 78 4.43 6.99 -7.08
CA LEU A 78 3.95 5.66 -7.47
C LEU A 78 2.82 5.80 -8.51
N ALA A 79 2.82 4.95 -9.52
CA ALA A 79 1.73 4.83 -10.48
C ALA A 79 0.88 3.60 -10.13
N TRP A 80 -0.43 3.70 -10.37
CA TRP A 80 -1.30 2.54 -10.31
C TRP A 80 -1.00 1.61 -11.49
N SER A 81 -0.90 0.30 -11.22
CA SER A 81 -0.62 -0.70 -12.24
C SER A 81 -1.74 -1.75 -12.28
N CYS A 82 -2.51 -1.77 -13.37
CA CYS A 82 -3.57 -2.75 -13.53
C CYS A 82 -3.03 -4.19 -13.54
N ALA A 83 -1.80 -4.42 -14.02
CA ALA A 83 -1.18 -5.74 -13.99
C ALA A 83 -0.89 -6.22 -12.56
N LEU A 84 -0.43 -5.31 -11.68
CA LEU A 84 -0.25 -5.61 -10.26
C LEU A 84 -1.59 -5.80 -9.55
N GLU A 85 -2.61 -5.03 -9.93
CA GLU A 85 -3.99 -5.22 -9.44
C GLU A 85 -4.56 -6.59 -9.84
N ASP A 86 -4.30 -7.07 -11.05
CA ASP A 86 -4.77 -8.39 -11.49
C ASP A 86 -4.07 -9.52 -10.72
N LEU A 87 -2.75 -9.39 -10.46
CA LEU A 87 -2.01 -10.32 -9.60
C LEU A 87 -2.54 -10.31 -8.17
N ALA A 88 -2.79 -9.12 -7.63
CA ALA A 88 -3.42 -8.91 -6.33
C ALA A 88 -4.79 -9.59 -6.28
N HIS A 89 -5.66 -9.33 -7.25
CA HIS A 89 -6.99 -9.92 -7.33
C HIS A 89 -6.95 -11.45 -7.42
N ALA A 90 -6.03 -12.02 -8.20
CA ALA A 90 -5.91 -13.46 -8.36
C ALA A 90 -5.53 -14.19 -7.06
N LEU A 91 -4.77 -13.54 -6.16
CA LEU A 91 -4.42 -14.08 -4.86
C LEU A 91 -5.60 -14.09 -3.88
N VAL A 92 -6.51 -13.12 -4.01
CA VAL A 92 -7.54 -12.84 -2.98
C VAL A 92 -8.94 -13.31 -3.34
N LYS A 93 -9.23 -13.49 -4.64
CA LYS A 93 -10.59 -13.78 -5.15
C LYS A 93 -11.25 -15.00 -4.52
N ASP A 94 -10.46 -16.00 -4.12
CA ASP A 94 -10.96 -17.26 -3.57
C ASP A 94 -11.02 -17.23 -2.04
N CYS A 95 -10.74 -16.09 -1.42
CA CYS A 95 -10.77 -15.90 0.03
C CYS A 95 -9.87 -16.87 0.80
N ASN A 96 -8.79 -17.35 0.18
CA ASN A 96 -7.83 -18.23 0.83
C ASN A 96 -6.81 -17.39 1.61
N ASP A 97 -6.46 -17.80 2.83
CA ASP A 97 -5.45 -17.13 3.66
C ASP A 97 -4.01 -17.37 3.13
N GLN A 98 -3.83 -17.76 1.87
CA GLN A 98 -2.50 -18.02 1.30
C GLN A 98 -1.94 -16.77 0.63
N SER A 99 -1.32 -15.90 1.42
CA SER A 99 -0.39 -14.91 0.90
C SER A 99 0.88 -15.62 0.40
N LYS A 100 0.90 -16.04 -0.86
CA LYS A 100 2.13 -16.48 -1.51
C LYS A 100 2.75 -15.28 -2.23
N PRO A 101 3.83 -14.68 -1.69
CA PRO A 101 4.48 -13.55 -2.34
C PRO A 101 5.02 -13.96 -3.72
N ASN A 102 4.87 -13.07 -4.69
CA ASN A 102 5.51 -13.22 -5.99
C ASN A 102 7.01 -12.94 -5.80
N PRO A 103 7.94 -13.75 -6.37
CA PRO A 103 9.37 -13.50 -6.22
C PRO A 103 9.83 -12.13 -6.75
N ASN A 104 9.04 -11.49 -7.62
CA ASN A 104 9.37 -10.21 -8.24
C ASN A 104 8.66 -9.00 -7.62
N TYR A 105 7.67 -9.21 -6.75
CA TYR A 105 6.85 -8.14 -6.19
C TYR A 105 6.61 -8.35 -4.70
N ALA A 106 6.91 -7.32 -3.91
CA ALA A 106 6.54 -7.29 -2.51
C ALA A 106 5.02 -7.26 -2.34
N LEU A 107 4.55 -7.71 -1.18
CA LEU A 107 3.15 -7.94 -0.88
C LEU A 107 2.82 -7.43 0.53
N SER A 108 1.97 -6.42 0.61
CA SER A 108 1.25 -6.07 1.84
C SER A 108 -0.17 -6.64 1.76
N PHE A 109 -0.59 -7.33 2.83
CA PHE A 109 -1.83 -8.12 2.85
C PHE A 109 -2.61 -7.85 4.12
N ARG A 110 -3.92 -7.65 3.99
CA ARG A 110 -4.83 -7.48 5.12
C ARG A 110 -6.08 -8.31 4.93
N HIS A 111 -6.40 -9.12 5.96
CA HIS A 111 -7.62 -9.90 6.04
C HIS A 111 -8.50 -9.33 7.17
N TYR A 112 -9.75 -9.00 6.80
CA TYR A 112 -10.80 -8.62 7.74
C TYR A 112 -11.75 -9.79 7.92
N ASN A 113 -11.86 -10.29 9.15
CA ASN A 113 -12.71 -11.42 9.48
C ASN A 113 -14.15 -10.97 9.84
N GLN A 114 -14.97 -11.88 10.38
CA GLN A 114 -16.36 -11.61 10.73
C GLN A 114 -16.57 -10.56 11.84
N THR A 115 -15.50 -10.16 12.56
CA THR A 115 -15.56 -9.10 13.57
C THR A 115 -15.14 -7.74 13.02
N ALA A 116 -15.00 -7.60 11.69
CA ALA A 116 -14.66 -6.35 11.05
C ALA A 116 -15.71 -5.26 11.33
N THR A 117 -15.24 -4.03 11.54
CA THR A 117 -16.13 -2.88 11.72
C THR A 117 -16.75 -2.47 10.39
N PRO A 118 -17.89 -1.74 10.39
CA PRO A 118 -18.47 -1.20 9.16
C PRO A 118 -17.47 -0.39 8.33
N ASP A 119 -16.59 0.39 8.96
CA ASP A 119 -15.56 1.19 8.28
C ASP A 119 -14.51 0.32 7.59
N GLN A 120 -14.16 -0.83 8.18
CA GLN A 120 -13.24 -1.80 7.55
C GLN A 120 -13.85 -2.45 6.32
N LEU A 121 -15.19 -2.58 6.26
CA LEU A 121 -15.89 -3.16 5.13
C LEU A 121 -16.27 -2.11 4.06
N ASN A 122 -16.44 -0.84 4.45
CA ASN A 122 -16.81 0.27 3.58
C ASN A 122 -15.57 0.99 3.00
N GLY A 123 -14.76 0.24 2.26
CA GLY A 123 -13.48 0.71 1.70
C GLY A 123 -12.27 -0.02 2.31
N PRO A 124 -12.23 -1.36 2.25
CA PRO A 124 -11.16 -2.15 2.88
C PRO A 124 -9.77 -1.79 2.36
N LEU A 125 -9.67 -1.28 1.12
CA LEU A 125 -8.40 -0.87 0.50
C LEU A 125 -7.74 0.26 1.24
N THR A 126 -8.47 1.38 1.29
CA THR A 126 -8.05 2.57 2.00
C THR A 126 -7.78 2.21 3.46
N LYS A 127 -8.66 1.42 4.09
CA LYS A 127 -8.50 1.09 5.51
C LYS A 127 -7.23 0.29 5.80
N ALA A 128 -6.88 -0.69 4.98
CA ALA A 128 -5.65 -1.44 5.13
C ALA A 128 -4.42 -0.53 5.03
N ILE A 129 -4.42 0.41 4.07
CA ILE A 129 -3.34 1.40 3.92
C ILE A 129 -3.23 2.30 5.15
N GLU A 130 -4.36 2.71 5.74
CA GLU A 130 -4.36 3.48 6.99
C GLU A 130 -3.75 2.70 8.17
N GLU A 131 -4.02 1.40 8.26
CA GLU A 131 -3.49 0.53 9.30
C GLU A 131 -1.98 0.30 9.10
N TRP A 132 -1.53 0.09 7.86
CA TRP A 132 -0.10 -0.05 7.54
C TRP A 132 0.67 1.23 7.81
N ARG A 133 0.15 2.40 7.41
CA ARG A 133 0.82 3.69 7.69
C ARG A 133 0.93 3.95 9.19
N ALA A 134 -0.03 3.51 10.00
CA ALA A 134 -0.01 3.74 11.46
C ALA A 134 1.20 3.08 12.13
N GLN A 135 1.81 2.06 11.50
CA GLN A 135 3.02 1.43 11.99
C GLN A 135 4.21 2.41 12.07
N ILE A 136 4.25 3.43 11.19
CA ILE A 136 5.34 4.40 11.12
C ILE A 136 5.59 5.13 12.45
N SER A 137 4.53 5.53 13.13
CA SER A 137 4.58 6.28 14.39
C SER A 137 4.58 5.36 15.61
N SER A 138 4.39 4.05 15.41
CA SER A 138 4.46 3.06 16.50
C SER A 138 5.89 2.57 16.77
N ALA A 139 6.79 2.72 15.80
CA ALA A 139 8.18 2.29 15.91
C ALA A 139 9.10 3.39 16.45
N GLN A 140 10.24 2.99 17.01
CA GLN A 140 11.37 3.87 17.27
C GLN A 140 12.40 3.63 16.16
N TRP A 141 12.56 4.58 15.26
CA TRP A 141 13.37 4.38 14.06
C TRP A 141 14.86 4.48 14.39
N PRO A 142 15.72 3.62 13.80
CA PRO A 142 17.15 3.73 13.97
C PRO A 142 17.67 4.93 13.17
N ALA A 143 18.79 5.51 13.59
CA ALA A 143 19.33 6.71 12.93
C ALA A 143 19.65 6.49 11.44
N ASP A 144 20.02 5.26 11.06
CA ASP A 144 20.34 4.86 9.69
C ASP A 144 19.11 4.49 8.83
N GLN A 145 17.91 4.48 9.43
CA GLN A 145 16.65 4.10 8.77
C GLN A 145 16.64 2.68 8.17
N LEU A 146 17.59 1.82 8.55
CA LEU A 146 17.64 0.46 8.04
C LEU A 146 16.52 -0.37 8.67
N TYR A 147 15.73 -1.02 7.81
CA TYR A 147 14.70 -1.95 8.27
C TYR A 147 15.34 -3.08 9.08
N ASN A 148 14.75 -3.34 10.24
CA ASN A 148 15.04 -4.52 11.03
C ASN A 148 13.73 -5.02 11.64
N THR A 149 13.69 -6.31 11.96
CA THR A 149 12.48 -6.97 12.48
C THR A 149 12.06 -6.45 13.86
N ALA A 150 12.96 -5.84 14.63
CA ALA A 150 12.64 -5.27 15.94
C ALA A 150 11.80 -3.99 15.84
N LEU A 151 11.74 -3.34 14.67
CA LEU A 151 10.86 -2.20 14.45
C LEU A 151 9.39 -2.58 14.43
N ASN A 152 9.07 -3.85 14.14
CA ASN A 152 7.69 -4.36 14.07
C ASN A 152 6.79 -3.54 13.13
N ILE A 153 7.33 -3.18 11.95
CA ILE A 153 6.65 -2.42 10.89
C ILE A 153 6.55 -3.17 9.56
N PRO A 154 6.22 -4.48 9.56
CA PRO A 154 6.36 -5.32 8.37
C PRO A 154 5.55 -4.81 7.18
N ASP A 155 4.36 -4.24 7.40
CA ASP A 155 3.49 -3.83 6.30
C ASP A 155 3.82 -2.43 5.78
N PHE A 156 4.42 -1.57 6.62
CA PHE A 156 4.89 -0.26 6.21
C PHE A 156 6.16 -0.35 5.34
N ALA A 157 7.04 -1.30 5.64
CA ALA A 157 8.35 -1.42 4.99
C ALA A 157 8.36 -2.33 3.74
N ASN A 158 7.27 -3.07 3.49
CA ASN A 158 7.10 -3.93 2.32
C ASN A 158 6.90 -3.15 1.01
#